data_AF-A0A2W0C0S2-F1
#
_entry.id   AF-A0A2W0C0S2-F1
#
_cell.length_a   1.000
_cell.length_b   1.000
_cell.length_c   1.000
_cell.angle_alpha   90.00
_cell.angle_beta   90.00
_cell.angle_gamma   90.00
#
_symmetry.space_group_name_H-M   'P 1'
#
loop_
_entity.id
_entity.type
_entity.pdbx_description
1 polymer ?
#
loop_
_entity_poly.entity_id
_entity_poly.type
_entity_poly.pdbx_seq_one_letter_code
_entity_poly.pdbx_strand_id
1 'polypeptide(L)'
;MKKWTLTLVSMIMIIVLAGCSLEPPEWAKPDGAGNKGQKKIGLSISTLNNPFFVSLKDGVVAEAQKQGIEVIVVDAQNDSAKQTNDVDDLIQQGVDALLINPADSAAISTAVQSANSVGIPVITLDRSADKGEVAALVASDNVKGGQMAAEYFVEQLGEGAKVIELEGVPGASATRERGKGFHEVADQKLDVVAKQSADFDRSKGLNVMENLLQGNPDVQAVFAHNDEMALGAIEAIQSSGKDIPVIGFDGNDDAIKSIQDGKLTATVAQQPVLIGQLAVQAALDVLDGKQVEKSIPAELKLVTKENANN
;
A
#
# COMPACT_ATOMS: atom_id res chain seq x y z
N MET A 1 30.16 -69.82 53.30
CA MET A 1 31.10 -68.70 53.08
C MET A 1 30.98 -68.24 51.63
N LYS A 2 30.71 -66.94 51.40
CA LYS A 2 31.09 -66.10 50.22
C LYS A 2 30.88 -66.70 48.81
N LYS A 3 30.24 -66.08 47.80
CA LYS A 3 29.73 -64.73 47.52
C LYS A 3 28.86 -64.82 46.25
N TRP A 4 27.89 -63.92 46.14
CA TRP A 4 27.13 -63.55 44.94
C TRP A 4 28.01 -63.14 43.75
N THR A 5 27.50 -63.34 42.52
CA THR A 5 27.27 -62.26 41.55
C THR A 5 26.26 -62.70 40.49
N LEU A 6 25.20 -61.90 40.40
CA LEU A 6 24.08 -61.95 39.45
C LEU A 6 24.40 -60.92 38.36
N THR A 7 24.32 -61.29 37.07
CA THR A 7 24.40 -60.30 35.98
C THR A 7 23.14 -60.43 35.13
N LEU A 8 22.20 -59.52 35.40
CA LEU A 8 20.96 -59.31 34.67
C LEU A 8 21.26 -58.39 33.49
N VAL A 9 21.16 -58.90 32.25
CA VAL A 9 21.27 -58.08 31.04
C VAL A 9 19.88 -57.50 30.75
N SER A 10 19.69 -56.23 31.12
CA SER A 10 18.47 -55.47 30.80
C SER A 10 18.66 -54.77 29.45
N MET A 11 17.95 -55.24 28.43
CA MET A 11 17.93 -54.67 27.09
C MET A 11 16.97 -53.48 27.07
N ILE A 12 17.52 -52.26 27.08
CA ILE A 12 16.74 -51.01 26.98
C ILE A 12 16.43 -50.76 25.49
N MET A 13 15.15 -50.82 25.15
CA MET A 13 14.61 -50.49 23.84
C MET A 13 14.37 -48.97 23.79
N ILE A 14 15.21 -48.25 23.05
CA ILE A 14 15.07 -46.80 22.84
C ILE A 14 14.01 -46.58 21.75
N ILE A 15 12.83 -46.14 22.15
CA ILE A 15 11.79 -45.63 21.26
C ILE A 15 12.16 -44.19 20.93
N VAL A 16 12.62 -43.94 19.70
CA VAL A 16 12.84 -42.59 19.17
C VAL A 16 11.47 -42.02 18.78
N LEU A 17 10.86 -41.29 19.70
CA LEU A 17 9.74 -40.40 19.40
C LEU A 17 10.29 -39.18 18.65
N ALA A 18 10.18 -39.20 17.32
CA ALA A 18 10.30 -37.99 16.52
C ALA A 18 9.09 -37.09 16.82
N GLY A 19 9.20 -36.29 17.89
CA GLY A 19 8.27 -35.21 18.14
C GLY A 19 8.45 -34.16 17.06
N CYS A 20 7.38 -33.84 16.33
CA CYS A 20 7.27 -32.60 15.57
C CYS A 20 7.42 -31.46 16.58
N SER A 21 8.63 -30.91 16.66
CA SER A 21 8.95 -29.76 17.48
C SER A 21 8.19 -28.55 16.93
N LEU A 22 7.42 -27.90 17.80
CA LEU A 22 6.82 -26.57 17.59
C LEU A 22 7.86 -25.45 17.80
N GLU A 23 9.16 -25.76 17.84
CA GLU A 23 10.18 -24.73 17.90
C GLU A 23 10.31 -24.03 16.54
N PRO A 24 10.38 -22.68 16.52
CA PRO A 24 10.71 -21.94 15.32
C PRO A 24 12.02 -22.44 14.71
N PRO A 25 12.17 -22.38 13.37
CA PRO A 25 13.44 -22.65 12.71
C PRO A 25 14.60 -21.90 13.36
N GLU A 26 15.82 -22.42 13.26
CA GLU A 26 16.99 -21.85 13.94
C GLU A 26 17.24 -20.36 13.58
N TRP A 27 16.86 -19.95 12.36
CA TRP A 27 16.93 -18.57 11.88
C TRP A 27 15.79 -17.64 12.37
N ALA A 28 14.73 -18.20 12.95
CA ALA A 28 13.60 -17.47 13.53
C ALA A 28 13.69 -17.34 15.07
N LYS A 29 14.75 -17.90 15.68
CA LYS A 29 15.03 -17.70 17.11
C LYS A 29 15.65 -16.30 17.28
N PRO A 30 15.17 -15.46 18.21
CA PRO A 30 15.77 -14.16 18.44
C PRO A 30 17.21 -14.34 18.91
N ASP A 31 18.16 -13.91 18.09
CA ASP A 31 19.58 -13.96 18.41
C ASP A 31 19.86 -13.10 19.64
N GLY A 32 20.38 -13.74 20.70
CA GLY A 32 20.95 -13.02 21.82
C GLY A 32 22.03 -12.08 21.32
N ALA A 33 21.85 -10.78 21.59
CA ALA A 33 22.73 -9.66 21.26
C ALA A 33 24.20 -10.08 20.98
N GLY A 34 24.56 -10.28 19.71
CA GLY A 34 25.90 -10.79 19.40
C GLY A 34 26.30 -10.92 17.94
N ASN A 35 25.38 -11.19 17.00
CA ASN A 35 25.76 -11.38 15.61
C ASN A 35 25.23 -10.24 14.74
N LYS A 36 26.05 -9.21 14.51
CA LYS A 36 25.73 -8.09 13.61
C LYS A 36 25.92 -8.51 12.15
N GLY A 37 25.14 -9.49 11.71
CA GLY A 37 24.85 -9.65 10.28
C GLY A 37 24.20 -8.36 9.75
N GLN A 38 24.35 -8.10 8.46
CA GLN A 38 23.64 -7.01 7.82
C GLN A 38 22.13 -7.27 7.96
N LYS A 39 21.39 -6.36 8.61
CA LYS A 39 19.92 -6.46 8.70
C LYS A 39 19.34 -6.55 7.30
N LYS A 40 18.29 -7.35 7.12
CA LYS A 40 17.62 -7.61 5.85
C LYS A 40 16.13 -7.31 5.96
N ILE A 41 15.61 -6.48 5.06
CA ILE A 41 14.19 -6.14 4.98
C ILE A 41 13.61 -6.71 3.69
N GLY A 42 12.45 -7.36 3.78
CA GLY A 42 11.65 -7.72 2.62
C GLY A 42 10.66 -6.61 2.29
N LEU A 43 10.66 -6.10 1.05
CA LEU A 43 9.65 -5.18 0.54
C LEU A 43 8.75 -5.93 -0.47
N SER A 44 7.50 -6.15 -0.11
CA SER A 44 6.45 -6.67 -1.00
C SER A 44 5.55 -5.53 -1.46
N ILE A 45 5.58 -5.22 -2.76
CA ILE A 45 4.81 -4.10 -3.35
C ILE A 45 3.68 -4.61 -4.24
N SER A 46 2.54 -3.90 -4.27
CA SER A 46 1.39 -4.39 -5.05
C SER A 46 1.66 -4.42 -6.54
N THR A 47 2.40 -3.44 -7.07
CA THR A 47 2.75 -3.36 -8.50
C THR A 47 3.90 -2.38 -8.72
N LEU A 48 4.72 -2.59 -9.76
CA LEU A 48 5.67 -1.59 -10.28
C LEU A 48 5.25 -0.98 -11.62
N ASN A 49 4.03 -1.26 -12.10
CA ASN A 49 3.49 -0.65 -13.31
C ASN A 49 2.92 0.77 -13.10
N ASN A 50 2.93 1.28 -11.86
CA ASN A 50 2.42 2.60 -11.51
C ASN A 50 3.57 3.45 -10.92
N PRO A 51 3.80 4.70 -11.40
CA PRO A 51 4.90 5.56 -10.96
C PRO A 51 4.96 5.81 -9.44
N PHE A 52 3.79 5.93 -8.78
CA PHE A 52 3.73 6.16 -7.33
C PHE A 52 4.46 5.06 -6.55
N PHE A 53 4.24 3.79 -6.93
CA PHE A 53 4.86 2.64 -6.27
C PHE A 53 6.34 2.49 -6.62
N VAL A 54 6.77 2.95 -7.79
CA VAL A 54 8.19 3.05 -8.13
C VAL A 54 8.89 4.03 -7.19
N SER A 55 8.34 5.24 -7.01
CA SER A 55 8.89 6.25 -6.10
C SER A 55 8.88 5.80 -4.63
N LEU A 56 7.83 5.08 -4.20
CA LEU A 56 7.75 4.52 -2.85
C LEU A 56 8.86 3.48 -2.62
N LYS A 57 9.03 2.53 -3.55
CA LYS A 57 10.13 1.56 -3.53
C LYS A 57 11.49 2.26 -3.50
N ASP A 58 11.69 3.28 -4.33
CA ASP A 58 12.95 4.03 -4.36
C ASP A 58 13.23 4.74 -3.02
N GLY A 59 12.19 5.27 -2.37
CA GLY A 59 12.28 5.81 -1.01
C GLY A 59 12.74 4.78 0.03
N VAL A 60 12.16 3.57 -0.01
CA VAL A 60 12.58 2.44 0.85
C VAL A 60 14.03 2.07 0.59
N VAL A 61 14.40 1.82 -0.67
CA VAL A 61 15.75 1.36 -1.05
C VAL A 61 16.80 2.41 -0.70
N ALA A 62 16.54 3.68 -0.99
CA ALA A 62 17.46 4.77 -0.67
C ALA A 62 17.67 4.93 0.83
N GLU A 63 16.61 4.82 1.65
CA GLU A 63 16.75 4.91 3.10
C GLU A 63 17.46 3.71 3.69
N ALA A 64 17.09 2.49 3.29
CA ALA A 64 17.75 1.28 3.73
C ALA A 64 19.26 1.28 3.39
N GLN A 65 19.63 1.78 2.20
CA GLN A 65 21.03 1.91 1.82
C GLN A 65 21.81 2.86 2.74
N LYS A 66 21.24 4.00 3.14
CA LYS A 66 21.87 4.93 4.10
C LYS A 66 22.11 4.27 5.46
N GLN A 67 21.22 3.36 5.86
CA GLN A 67 21.26 2.63 7.12
C GLN A 67 22.10 1.34 7.04
N GLY A 68 22.65 1.02 5.85
CA GLY A 68 23.44 -0.20 5.63
C GLY A 68 22.62 -1.49 5.66
N ILE A 69 21.34 -1.44 5.31
CA ILE A 69 20.40 -2.57 5.33
C ILE A 69 20.25 -3.15 3.92
N GLU A 70 20.17 -4.47 3.82
CA GLU A 70 19.82 -5.15 2.57
C GLU A 70 18.31 -5.13 2.36
N VAL A 71 17.84 -4.80 1.15
CA VAL A 71 16.41 -4.87 0.80
C VAL A 71 16.19 -5.88 -0.30
N ILE A 72 15.32 -6.85 -0.05
CA ILE A 72 14.79 -7.75 -1.08
C ILE A 72 13.44 -7.21 -1.53
N VAL A 73 13.33 -6.80 -2.78
CA VAL A 73 12.10 -6.26 -3.35
C VAL A 73 11.40 -7.31 -4.20
N VAL A 74 10.11 -7.53 -3.96
CA VAL A 74 9.24 -8.41 -4.76
C VAL A 74 8.02 -7.62 -5.25
N ASP A 75 7.69 -7.77 -6.53
CA ASP A 75 6.57 -7.12 -7.21
C ASP A 75 5.42 -8.13 -7.40
N ALA A 76 4.27 -7.85 -6.79
CA ALA A 76 3.09 -8.70 -6.88
C ALA A 76 2.35 -8.59 -8.23
N GLN A 77 2.63 -7.57 -9.05
CA GLN A 77 2.00 -7.39 -10.36
C GLN A 77 0.46 -7.32 -10.30
N ASN A 78 -0.07 -6.75 -9.21
CA ASN A 78 -1.48 -6.71 -8.82
C ASN A 78 -2.14 -8.09 -8.64
N ASP A 79 -1.36 -9.16 -8.46
CA ASP A 79 -1.84 -10.51 -8.15
C ASP A 79 -1.67 -10.79 -6.64
N SER A 80 -2.80 -10.90 -5.93
CA SER A 80 -2.80 -11.13 -4.48
C SER A 80 -2.31 -12.52 -4.08
N ALA A 81 -2.52 -13.54 -4.93
CA ALA A 81 -2.02 -14.89 -4.67
C ALA A 81 -0.51 -14.93 -4.87
N LYS A 82 0.00 -14.28 -5.92
CA LYS A 82 1.44 -14.07 -6.11
C LYS A 82 2.04 -13.32 -4.92
N GLN A 83 1.41 -12.22 -4.47
CA GLN A 83 1.91 -11.45 -3.34
C GLN A 83 2.06 -12.29 -2.07
N THR A 84 1.07 -13.15 -1.80
CA THR A 84 1.11 -14.05 -0.64
C THR A 84 2.31 -15.00 -0.73
N ASN A 85 2.53 -15.63 -1.88
CA ASN A 85 3.68 -16.52 -2.11
C ASN A 85 5.01 -15.77 -2.00
N ASP A 86 5.10 -14.56 -2.57
CA ASP A 86 6.31 -13.75 -2.51
C ASP A 86 6.67 -13.39 -1.05
N VAL A 87 5.66 -13.10 -0.21
CA VAL A 87 5.88 -12.84 1.23
C VAL A 87 6.32 -14.11 1.96
N ASP A 88 5.73 -15.27 1.68
CA ASP A 88 6.17 -16.54 2.26
C ASP A 88 7.62 -16.88 1.86
N ASP A 89 8.04 -16.54 0.64
CA ASP A 89 9.42 -16.69 0.18
C ASP A 89 10.37 -15.69 0.87
N LEU A 90 9.93 -14.46 1.14
CA LEU A 90 10.71 -13.49 1.94
C LEU A 90 10.88 -13.98 3.37
N ILE A 91 9.81 -14.53 3.97
CA ILE A 91 9.87 -15.17 5.29
C ILE A 91 10.94 -16.26 5.25
N GLN A 92 10.86 -17.24 4.32
CA GLN A 92 11.83 -18.33 4.21
C GLN A 92 13.29 -17.88 3.98
N GLN A 93 13.50 -16.71 3.37
CA GLN A 93 14.81 -16.10 3.16
C GLN A 93 15.40 -15.44 4.41
N GLY A 94 14.69 -15.45 5.53
CA GLY A 94 15.17 -14.92 6.81
C GLY A 94 15.30 -13.41 6.82
N VAL A 95 14.30 -12.70 6.28
CA VAL A 95 14.22 -11.25 6.48
C VAL A 95 13.91 -10.93 7.95
N ASP A 96 14.51 -9.87 8.47
CA ASP A 96 14.32 -9.42 9.85
C ASP A 96 12.98 -8.68 10.01
N ALA A 97 12.51 -7.99 8.97
CA ALA A 97 11.23 -7.29 8.95
C ALA A 97 10.60 -7.30 7.55
N LEU A 98 9.27 -7.16 7.51
CA LEU A 98 8.50 -7.05 6.27
C LEU A 98 7.87 -5.66 6.14
N LEU A 99 8.13 -5.04 4.99
CA LEU A 99 7.44 -3.88 4.47
C LEU A 99 6.46 -4.36 3.40
N ILE A 100 5.15 -4.17 3.62
CA ILE A 100 4.13 -4.68 2.71
C ILE A 100 3.22 -3.55 2.25
N ASN A 101 3.10 -3.37 0.93
CA ASN A 101 2.03 -2.60 0.32
C ASN A 101 1.01 -3.58 -0.30
N PRO A 102 -0.12 -3.85 0.36
CA PRO A 102 -1.10 -4.84 -0.09
C PRO A 102 -1.72 -4.55 -1.45
N ALA A 103 -1.81 -5.57 -2.30
CA ALA A 103 -2.68 -5.56 -3.49
C ALA A 103 -4.17 -5.62 -3.08
N ASP A 104 -4.48 -6.40 -2.04
CA ASP A 104 -5.80 -6.53 -1.43
C ASP A 104 -5.66 -6.68 0.10
N SER A 105 -6.42 -5.88 0.86
CA SER A 105 -6.32 -5.84 2.32
C SER A 105 -6.73 -7.14 3.01
N ALA A 106 -7.69 -7.86 2.46
CA ALA A 106 -8.18 -9.11 3.03
C ALA A 106 -7.25 -10.27 2.65
N ALA A 107 -6.84 -10.35 1.38
CA ALA A 107 -6.02 -11.45 0.88
C ALA A 107 -4.63 -11.50 1.55
N ILE A 108 -4.00 -10.34 1.76
CA ILE A 108 -2.66 -10.27 2.37
C ILE A 108 -2.64 -10.72 3.84
N SER A 109 -3.79 -10.74 4.51
CA SER A 109 -3.91 -10.98 5.95
C SER A 109 -3.28 -12.31 6.38
N THR A 110 -3.41 -13.36 5.56
CA THR A 110 -2.80 -14.67 5.86
C THR A 110 -1.28 -14.58 5.89
N ALA A 111 -0.66 -13.87 4.94
CA ALA A 111 0.78 -13.68 4.89
C ALA A 111 1.30 -12.86 6.09
N VAL A 112 0.54 -11.83 6.50
CA VAL A 112 0.85 -11.05 7.72
C VAL A 112 0.86 -11.97 8.95
N GLN A 113 -0.16 -12.82 9.10
CA GLN A 113 -0.24 -13.77 10.20
C GLN A 113 0.88 -14.82 10.17
N SER A 114 1.27 -15.31 8.98
CA SER A 114 2.42 -16.19 8.81
C SER A 114 3.70 -15.53 9.34
N ALA A 115 3.97 -14.28 8.96
CA ALA A 115 5.12 -13.52 9.47
C ALA A 115 5.06 -13.36 10.99
N ASN A 116 3.90 -12.97 11.54
CA ASN A 116 3.72 -12.81 12.99
C ASN A 116 4.00 -14.13 13.75
N SER A 117 3.61 -15.28 13.18
CA SER A 117 3.77 -16.59 13.83
C SER A 117 5.23 -17.01 14.04
N VAL A 118 6.15 -16.46 13.24
CA VAL A 118 7.60 -16.67 13.36
C VAL A 118 8.33 -15.46 13.93
N GLY A 119 7.60 -14.46 14.42
CA GLY A 119 8.15 -13.29 15.10
C GLY A 119 8.71 -12.20 14.17
N ILE A 120 8.43 -12.24 12.87
CA ILE A 120 8.84 -11.19 11.93
C ILE A 120 7.84 -10.02 12.02
N PRO A 121 8.27 -8.81 12.42
CA PRO A 121 7.41 -7.64 12.44
C PRO A 121 7.00 -7.20 11.03
N VAL A 122 5.75 -6.79 10.91
CA VAL A 122 5.16 -6.30 9.65
C VAL A 122 4.82 -4.82 9.78
N ILE A 123 5.26 -4.03 8.79
CA ILE A 123 4.87 -2.64 8.61
C ILE A 123 4.15 -2.57 7.27
N THR A 124 2.96 -1.99 7.25
CA THR A 124 2.22 -1.78 5.99
C THR A 124 2.43 -0.37 5.46
N LEU A 125 2.48 -0.22 4.15
CA LEU A 125 2.75 1.06 3.47
C LEU A 125 1.62 1.38 2.50
N ASP A 126 1.13 2.62 2.53
CA ASP A 126 0.05 3.18 1.68
C ASP A 126 -1.33 2.51 1.82
N ARG A 127 -1.36 1.18 1.99
CA ARG A 127 -2.56 0.37 2.13
C ARG A 127 -2.45 -0.53 3.36
N SER A 128 -3.58 -0.81 3.99
CA SER A 128 -3.66 -1.64 5.19
C SER A 128 -3.95 -3.10 4.87
N ALA A 129 -3.60 -3.98 5.82
CA ALA A 129 -4.14 -5.33 5.93
C ALA A 129 -5.34 -5.35 6.89
N ASP A 130 -6.34 -6.19 6.63
CA ASP A 130 -7.55 -6.27 7.47
C ASP A 130 -7.32 -7.05 8.77
N LYS A 131 -6.40 -8.02 8.76
CA LYS A 131 -6.07 -8.87 9.90
C LYS A 131 -4.57 -9.13 9.97
N GLY A 132 -4.16 -9.69 11.12
CA GLY A 132 -2.76 -9.84 11.48
C GLY A 132 -2.28 -8.68 12.36
N GLU A 133 -1.12 -8.86 12.97
CA GLU A 133 -0.48 -7.83 13.77
C GLU A 133 0.46 -7.03 12.87
N VAL A 134 0.10 -5.75 12.67
CA VAL A 134 0.92 -4.76 11.97
C VAL A 134 1.47 -3.80 13.02
N ALA A 135 2.79 -3.65 13.05
CA ALA A 135 3.47 -2.79 14.01
C ALA A 135 3.18 -1.30 13.74
N ALA A 136 3.16 -0.91 12.46
CA ALA A 136 2.78 0.42 12.00
C ALA A 136 2.19 0.38 10.58
N LEU A 137 1.21 1.25 10.32
CA LEU A 137 0.78 1.63 8.98
C LEU A 137 1.37 3.01 8.66
N VAL A 138 2.20 3.09 7.61
CA VAL A 138 2.70 4.34 7.06
C VAL A 138 1.88 4.69 5.82
N ALA A 139 1.00 5.69 5.92
CA ALA A 139 0.11 6.04 4.83
C ALA A 139 -0.31 7.50 4.89
N SER A 140 -0.76 8.03 3.77
CA SER A 140 -1.46 9.31 3.75
C SER A 140 -2.88 9.19 4.31
N ASP A 141 -3.44 10.31 4.78
CA ASP A 141 -4.84 10.36 5.21
C ASP A 141 -5.78 10.36 4.00
N ASN A 142 -6.03 9.18 3.46
CA ASN A 142 -6.85 8.97 2.27
C ASN A 142 -8.30 9.49 2.45
N VAL A 143 -8.86 9.41 3.66
CA VAL A 143 -10.20 9.96 3.95
C VAL A 143 -10.16 11.48 3.83
N LYS A 144 -9.19 12.15 4.46
CA LYS A 144 -9.06 13.59 4.31
C LYS A 144 -8.80 14.00 2.86
N GLY A 145 -8.01 13.22 2.13
CA GLY A 145 -7.76 13.47 0.71
C GLY A 145 -9.04 13.37 -0.15
N GLY A 146 -9.89 12.39 0.10
CA GLY A 146 -11.20 12.28 -0.55
C GLY A 146 -12.11 13.48 -0.24
N GLN A 147 -12.15 13.91 1.01
CA GLN A 147 -12.89 15.11 1.42
C GLN A 147 -12.37 16.36 0.69
N MET A 148 -11.04 16.54 0.61
CA MET A 148 -10.42 17.67 -0.08
C MET A 148 -10.84 17.75 -1.55
N ALA A 149 -10.94 16.62 -2.25
CA ALA A 149 -11.39 16.59 -3.64
C ALA A 149 -12.86 17.03 -3.79
N ALA A 150 -13.74 16.52 -2.94
CA ALA A 150 -15.15 16.91 -2.95
C ALA A 150 -15.36 18.39 -2.56
N GLU A 151 -14.70 18.84 -1.49
CA GLU A 151 -14.71 20.24 -1.02
C GLU A 151 -14.26 21.19 -2.15
N TYR A 152 -13.21 20.83 -2.88
CA TYR A 152 -12.73 21.62 -4.01
C TYR A 152 -13.76 21.71 -5.14
N PHE A 153 -14.47 20.64 -5.47
CA PHE A 153 -15.54 20.72 -6.47
C PHE A 153 -16.71 21.60 -6.02
N VAL A 154 -17.11 21.51 -4.74
CA VAL A 154 -18.15 22.38 -4.19
C VAL A 154 -17.74 23.85 -4.28
N GLU A 155 -16.47 24.17 -3.98
CA GLU A 155 -15.95 25.54 -4.09
C GLU A 155 -15.96 26.06 -5.54
N GLN A 156 -15.53 25.23 -6.50
CA GLN A 156 -15.39 25.65 -7.89
C GLN A 156 -16.71 25.66 -8.68
N LEU A 157 -17.61 24.71 -8.41
CA LEU A 157 -18.80 24.46 -9.22
C LEU A 157 -20.12 24.76 -8.50
N GLY A 158 -20.08 24.89 -7.16
CA GLY A 158 -21.26 25.05 -6.32
C GLY A 158 -21.95 23.73 -5.96
N GLU A 159 -22.99 23.84 -5.14
CA GLU A 159 -23.77 22.67 -4.71
C GLU A 159 -24.60 22.07 -5.86
N GLY A 160 -24.77 20.75 -5.84
CA GLY A 160 -25.54 19.99 -6.84
C GLY A 160 -24.81 19.75 -8.17
N ALA A 161 -23.51 20.06 -8.24
CA ALA A 161 -22.72 19.77 -9.43
C ALA A 161 -22.65 18.25 -9.68
N LYS A 162 -22.85 17.86 -10.94
CA LYS A 162 -22.85 16.46 -11.38
C LYS A 162 -21.43 15.94 -11.51
N VAL A 163 -21.09 14.92 -10.73
CA VAL A 163 -19.73 14.37 -10.68
C VAL A 163 -19.70 12.89 -11.01
N ILE A 164 -18.67 12.47 -11.74
CA ILE A 164 -18.30 11.06 -11.90
C ILE A 164 -17.18 10.72 -10.93
N GLU A 165 -17.24 9.55 -10.32
CA GLU A 165 -16.16 8.98 -9.51
C GLU A 165 -15.51 7.77 -10.23
N LEU A 166 -14.22 7.86 -10.52
CA LEU A 166 -13.41 6.73 -10.97
C LEU A 166 -12.66 6.13 -9.77
N GLU A 167 -13.04 4.91 -9.40
CA GLU A 167 -12.47 4.21 -8.25
C GLU A 167 -11.20 3.45 -8.62
N GLY A 168 -10.33 3.28 -7.62
CA GLY A 168 -9.18 2.40 -7.74
C GLY A 168 -9.52 0.92 -7.60
N VAL A 169 -8.49 0.10 -7.32
CA VAL A 169 -8.64 -1.34 -7.08
C VAL A 169 -9.59 -1.57 -5.91
N PRO A 170 -10.71 -2.32 -6.07
CA PRO A 170 -11.74 -2.47 -5.02
C PRO A 170 -11.22 -3.05 -3.69
N GLY A 171 -10.24 -3.95 -3.76
CA GLY A 171 -9.63 -4.62 -2.60
C GLY A 171 -8.68 -3.74 -1.77
N ALA A 172 -8.23 -2.61 -2.33
CA ALA A 172 -7.28 -1.73 -1.67
C ALA A 172 -7.95 -0.83 -0.62
N SER A 173 -7.34 -0.68 0.55
CA SER A 173 -7.86 0.23 1.59
C SER A 173 -7.91 1.68 1.11
N ALA A 174 -6.91 2.13 0.35
CA ALA A 174 -6.86 3.48 -0.22
C ALA A 174 -8.10 3.81 -1.07
N THR A 175 -8.59 2.88 -1.90
CA THR A 175 -9.84 3.04 -2.67
C THR A 175 -11.03 3.26 -1.74
N ARG A 176 -11.16 2.41 -0.71
CA ARG A 176 -12.26 2.50 0.26
C ARG A 176 -12.22 3.81 1.04
N GLU A 177 -11.03 4.23 1.47
CA GLU A 177 -10.82 5.42 2.28
C GLU A 177 -11.02 6.72 1.48
N ARG A 178 -10.45 6.82 0.26
CA ARG A 178 -10.66 7.95 -0.65
C ARG A 178 -12.13 8.10 -1.01
N GLY A 179 -12.79 6.99 -1.39
CA GLY A 179 -14.22 6.98 -1.68
C GLY A 179 -15.06 7.39 -0.46
N LYS A 180 -14.75 6.85 0.72
CA LYS A 180 -15.43 7.25 1.97
C LYS A 180 -15.33 8.76 2.20
N GLY A 181 -14.12 9.31 2.15
CA GLY A 181 -13.90 10.73 2.35
C GLY A 181 -14.62 11.61 1.33
N PHE A 182 -14.60 11.19 0.06
CA PHE A 182 -15.32 11.87 -1.00
C PHE A 182 -16.83 11.90 -0.74
N HIS A 183 -17.43 10.76 -0.42
CA HIS A 183 -18.87 10.64 -0.18
C HIS A 183 -19.35 11.31 1.11
N GLU A 184 -18.50 11.46 2.14
CA GLU A 184 -18.86 12.24 3.34
C GLU A 184 -19.27 13.69 3.02
N VAL A 185 -18.73 14.25 1.94
CA VAL A 185 -19.05 15.60 1.44
C VAL A 185 -19.99 15.54 0.22
N ALA A 186 -19.67 14.69 -0.77
CA ALA A 186 -20.38 14.63 -2.04
C ALA A 186 -21.85 14.28 -1.88
N ASP A 187 -22.21 13.32 -1.02
CA ASP A 187 -23.61 12.90 -0.83
C ASP A 187 -24.50 14.00 -0.23
N GLN A 188 -23.89 15.04 0.36
CA GLN A 188 -24.60 16.17 0.94
C GLN A 188 -24.61 17.41 0.05
N LYS A 189 -23.65 17.53 -0.89
CA LYS A 189 -23.32 18.79 -1.57
C LYS A 189 -23.18 18.67 -3.08
N LEU A 190 -22.99 17.47 -3.62
CA LEU A 190 -22.81 17.19 -5.04
C LEU A 190 -23.84 16.16 -5.50
N ASP A 191 -23.87 15.86 -6.80
CA ASP A 191 -24.69 14.80 -7.40
C ASP A 191 -23.76 13.77 -8.06
N VAL A 192 -23.48 12.65 -7.37
CA VAL A 192 -22.63 11.58 -7.92
C VAL A 192 -23.44 10.78 -8.94
N VAL A 193 -23.33 11.13 -10.21
CA VAL A 193 -24.17 10.58 -11.29
C VAL A 193 -23.69 9.21 -11.77
N ALA A 194 -22.40 8.91 -11.61
CA ALA A 194 -21.87 7.57 -11.83
C ALA A 194 -20.59 7.32 -11.05
N LYS A 195 -20.34 6.05 -10.77
CA LYS A 195 -19.20 5.56 -10.02
C LYS A 195 -18.76 4.22 -10.58
N GLN A 196 -17.49 4.08 -10.95
CA GLN A 196 -16.97 2.83 -11.51
C GLN A 196 -15.46 2.69 -11.30
N SER A 197 -15.01 1.46 -11.01
CA SER A 197 -13.57 1.16 -10.92
C SER A 197 -12.87 1.26 -12.28
N ALA A 198 -11.68 1.86 -12.25
CA ALA A 198 -10.66 1.80 -13.29
C ALA A 198 -9.32 1.25 -12.74
N ASP A 199 -9.33 0.61 -11.57
CA ASP A 199 -8.23 -0.20 -11.01
C ASP A 199 -6.87 0.52 -10.89
N PHE A 200 -6.86 1.84 -10.67
CA PHE A 200 -5.64 2.67 -10.65
C PHE A 200 -4.81 2.63 -11.95
N ASP A 201 -5.44 2.28 -13.08
CA ASP A 201 -4.79 2.05 -14.37
C ASP A 201 -5.21 3.10 -15.40
N ARG A 202 -4.23 3.66 -16.13
CA ARG A 202 -4.47 4.74 -17.08
C ARG A 202 -5.34 4.32 -18.26
N SER A 203 -5.07 3.15 -18.85
CA SER A 203 -5.84 2.66 -20.00
C SER A 203 -7.27 2.29 -19.60
N LYS A 204 -7.48 1.73 -18.41
CA LYS A 204 -8.82 1.51 -17.87
C LYS A 204 -9.53 2.83 -17.56
N GLY A 205 -8.81 3.82 -17.02
CA GLY A 205 -9.35 5.18 -16.79
C GLY A 205 -9.93 5.79 -18.05
N LEU A 206 -9.20 5.70 -19.18
CA LEU A 206 -9.68 6.09 -20.50
C LEU A 206 -10.97 5.36 -20.89
N ASN A 207 -10.92 4.02 -20.94
CA ASN A 207 -12.05 3.20 -21.40
C ASN A 207 -13.32 3.37 -20.54
N VAL A 208 -13.15 3.45 -19.22
CA VAL A 208 -14.28 3.66 -18.30
C VAL A 208 -14.87 5.05 -18.51
N MET A 209 -14.03 6.08 -18.61
CA MET A 209 -14.52 7.44 -18.82
C MET A 209 -15.24 7.62 -20.16
N GLU A 210 -14.74 7.01 -21.25
CA GLU A 210 -15.43 7.02 -22.56
C GLU A 210 -16.85 6.46 -22.47
N ASN A 211 -17.03 5.37 -21.72
CA ASN A 211 -18.34 4.75 -21.51
C ASN A 211 -19.24 5.63 -20.63
N LEU A 212 -18.70 6.17 -19.52
CA LEU A 212 -19.47 7.00 -18.60
C LEU A 212 -19.90 8.33 -19.22
N LEU A 213 -19.07 8.93 -20.09
CA LEU A 213 -19.42 10.16 -20.82
C LEU A 213 -20.63 10.01 -21.74
N GLN A 214 -20.84 8.81 -22.30
CA GLN A 214 -22.00 8.53 -23.17
C GLN A 214 -23.30 8.51 -22.37
N GLY A 215 -23.28 7.91 -21.17
CA GLY A 215 -24.44 7.83 -20.27
C GLY A 215 -24.71 9.11 -19.49
N ASN A 216 -23.70 9.97 -19.32
CA ASN A 216 -23.75 11.16 -18.47
C ASN A 216 -23.29 12.40 -19.25
N PRO A 217 -24.04 12.84 -20.29
CA PRO A 217 -23.61 13.92 -21.17
C PRO A 217 -23.51 15.28 -20.47
N ASP A 218 -24.15 15.45 -19.31
CA ASP A 218 -24.19 16.67 -18.51
C ASP A 218 -23.32 16.62 -17.24
N VAL A 219 -22.39 15.66 -17.15
CA VAL A 219 -21.38 15.64 -16.10
C VAL A 219 -20.56 16.95 -16.10
N GLN A 220 -20.25 17.45 -14.91
CA GLN A 220 -19.55 18.71 -14.69
C GLN A 220 -18.16 18.54 -14.08
N ALA A 221 -17.87 17.40 -13.43
CA ALA A 221 -16.54 17.12 -12.88
C ALA A 221 -16.27 15.61 -12.76
N VAL A 222 -14.99 15.25 -12.65
CA VAL A 222 -14.55 13.86 -12.43
C VAL A 222 -13.56 13.81 -11.27
N PHE A 223 -13.87 13.03 -10.23
CA PHE A 223 -12.89 12.60 -9.25
C PHE A 223 -12.32 11.26 -9.68
N ALA A 224 -11.01 11.17 -9.86
CA ALA A 224 -10.34 9.89 -10.02
C ALA A 224 -9.48 9.61 -8.79
N HIS A 225 -9.64 8.42 -8.20
CA HIS A 225 -8.91 8.05 -6.99
C HIS A 225 -7.41 8.00 -7.17
N ASN A 226 -6.87 8.10 -8.40
CA ASN A 226 -5.47 8.39 -8.63
C ASN A 226 -5.18 9.08 -9.97
N ASP A 227 -3.95 9.54 -10.12
CA ASP A 227 -3.46 10.31 -11.26
C ASP A 227 -3.43 9.51 -12.55
N GLU A 228 -3.13 8.20 -12.51
CA GLU A 228 -3.14 7.37 -13.73
C GLU A 228 -4.54 7.32 -14.34
N MET A 229 -5.56 7.05 -13.53
CA MET A 229 -6.95 7.07 -14.00
C MET A 229 -7.40 8.47 -14.41
N ALA A 230 -6.96 9.51 -13.69
CA ALA A 230 -7.26 10.91 -14.02
C ALA A 230 -6.73 11.29 -15.41
N LEU A 231 -5.49 10.91 -15.72
CA LEU A 231 -4.85 11.17 -17.00
C LEU A 231 -5.55 10.41 -18.13
N GLY A 232 -5.94 9.15 -17.92
CA GLY A 232 -6.78 8.42 -18.87
C GLY A 232 -8.15 9.07 -19.09
N ALA A 233 -8.79 9.54 -18.02
CA ALA A 233 -10.06 10.24 -18.11
C ALA A 233 -9.96 11.54 -18.91
N ILE A 234 -8.88 12.31 -18.74
CA ILE A 234 -8.61 13.53 -19.52
C ILE A 234 -8.53 13.21 -21.01
N GLU A 235 -7.88 12.11 -21.41
CA GLU A 235 -7.81 11.71 -22.81
C GLU A 235 -9.21 11.43 -23.40
N ALA A 236 -10.09 10.74 -22.64
CA ALA A 236 -11.48 10.50 -23.05
C ALA A 236 -12.28 11.80 -23.19
N ILE A 237 -12.15 12.69 -22.20
CA ILE A 237 -12.84 13.98 -22.16
C ILE A 237 -12.43 14.84 -23.37
N GLN A 238 -11.13 14.97 -23.63
CA GLN A 238 -10.61 15.74 -24.76
C GLN A 238 -11.04 15.16 -26.11
N SER A 239 -11.03 13.82 -26.24
CA SER A 239 -11.50 13.13 -27.46
C SER A 239 -12.99 13.35 -27.72
N SER A 240 -13.79 13.57 -26.67
CA SER A 240 -15.21 13.92 -26.79
C SER A 240 -15.47 15.39 -27.15
N GLY A 241 -14.42 16.22 -27.20
CA GLY A 241 -14.53 17.67 -27.45
C GLY A 241 -15.09 18.46 -26.27
N LYS A 242 -15.09 17.87 -25.07
CA LYS A 242 -15.54 18.51 -23.83
C LYS A 242 -14.37 19.06 -23.04
N ASP A 243 -14.69 19.97 -22.12
CA ASP A 243 -13.79 20.51 -21.12
C ASP A 243 -14.44 20.31 -19.75
N ILE A 244 -13.99 19.29 -19.01
CA ILE A 244 -14.56 18.87 -17.73
C ILE A 244 -13.42 18.86 -16.71
N PRO A 245 -13.53 19.60 -15.58
CA PRO A 245 -12.57 19.54 -14.50
C PRO A 245 -12.35 18.12 -13.97
N VAL A 246 -11.08 17.75 -13.78
CA VAL A 246 -10.66 16.44 -13.26
C VAL A 246 -9.72 16.63 -12.08
N ILE A 247 -10.00 15.95 -10.97
CA ILE A 247 -9.10 15.86 -9.81
C ILE A 247 -8.54 14.45 -9.72
N GLY A 248 -7.22 14.33 -9.69
CA GLY A 248 -6.49 13.09 -9.42
C GLY A 248 -6.04 12.98 -7.96
N PHE A 249 -5.18 12.00 -7.71
CA PHE A 249 -4.55 11.72 -6.42
C PHE A 249 -3.18 11.08 -6.71
N ASP A 250 -2.17 11.34 -5.89
CA ASP A 250 -0.80 10.78 -5.88
C ASP A 250 0.25 11.88 -6.03
N GLY A 251 0.07 12.83 -6.94
CA GLY A 251 1.06 13.88 -7.21
C GLY A 251 2.18 13.42 -8.14
N ASN A 252 1.89 12.53 -9.08
CA ASN A 252 2.88 12.00 -10.03
C ASN A 252 3.37 13.10 -10.99
N ASP A 253 4.62 13.01 -11.45
CA ASP A 253 5.23 14.01 -12.34
C ASP A 253 4.38 14.31 -13.59
N ASP A 254 3.79 13.28 -14.20
CA ASP A 254 2.88 13.44 -15.35
C ASP A 254 1.61 14.23 -15.00
N ALA A 255 1.06 14.04 -13.80
CA ALA A 255 -0.11 14.76 -13.33
C ALA A 255 0.23 16.22 -13.03
N ILE A 256 1.36 16.47 -12.35
CA ILE A 256 1.88 17.82 -12.12
C ILE A 256 2.09 18.54 -13.46
N LYS A 257 2.69 17.85 -14.44
CA LYS A 257 2.88 18.40 -15.78
C LYS A 257 1.55 18.69 -16.47
N SER A 258 0.58 17.80 -16.36
CA SER A 258 -0.78 17.98 -16.89
C SER A 258 -1.50 19.19 -16.26
N ILE A 259 -1.29 19.45 -14.96
CA ILE A 259 -1.78 20.64 -14.25
C ILE A 259 -1.13 21.91 -14.79
N GLN A 260 0.20 21.91 -14.95
CA GLN A 260 0.94 23.05 -15.50
C GLN A 260 0.46 23.40 -16.93
N ASP A 261 0.21 22.36 -17.74
CA ASP A 261 -0.31 22.48 -19.09
C ASP A 261 -1.81 22.86 -19.13
N GLY A 262 -2.48 22.91 -17.97
CA GLY A 262 -3.88 23.33 -17.83
C GLY A 262 -4.90 22.26 -18.23
N LYS A 263 -4.51 20.98 -18.24
CA LYS A 263 -5.39 19.86 -18.60
C LYS A 263 -6.02 19.21 -17.36
N LEU A 264 -5.20 18.83 -16.38
CA LEU A 264 -5.68 18.32 -15.09
C LEU A 264 -5.96 19.51 -14.16
N THR A 265 -7.09 19.49 -13.44
CA THR A 265 -7.48 20.62 -12.58
C THR A 265 -6.66 20.66 -11.30
N ALA A 266 -6.54 19.52 -10.64
CA ALA A 266 -5.76 19.37 -9.42
C ALA A 266 -5.37 17.91 -9.18
N THR A 267 -4.45 17.68 -8.26
CA THR A 267 -4.21 16.37 -7.67
C THR A 267 -4.02 16.49 -6.17
N VAL A 268 -4.58 15.56 -5.41
CA VAL A 268 -4.25 15.41 -3.99
C VAL A 268 -2.93 14.65 -3.90
N ALA A 269 -1.84 15.40 -3.83
CA ALA A 269 -0.48 14.88 -3.87
C ALA A 269 -0.10 14.19 -2.56
N GLN A 270 0.45 12.99 -2.71
CA GLN A 270 1.07 12.18 -1.66
C GLN A 270 2.58 12.43 -1.62
N GLN A 271 3.27 11.76 -0.69
CA GLN A 271 4.73 11.80 -0.57
C GLN A 271 5.29 10.36 -0.56
N PRO A 272 5.30 9.64 -1.70
CA PRO A 272 5.68 8.22 -1.76
C PRO A 272 7.10 7.95 -1.24
N VAL A 273 8.06 8.83 -1.58
CA VAL A 273 9.44 8.71 -1.09
C VAL A 273 9.50 8.83 0.44
N LEU A 274 8.73 9.76 1.03
CA LEU A 274 8.66 9.93 2.49
C LEU A 274 7.99 8.72 3.16
N ILE A 275 6.91 8.18 2.58
CA ILE A 275 6.27 6.94 3.05
C ILE A 275 7.31 5.80 3.10
N GLY A 276 8.10 5.63 2.04
CA GLY A 276 9.17 4.63 2.00
C GLY A 276 10.24 4.84 3.08
N GLN A 277 10.69 6.08 3.28
CA GLN A 277 11.67 6.43 4.32
C GLN A 277 11.14 6.14 5.73
N LEU A 278 9.94 6.61 6.03
CA LEU A 278 9.30 6.42 7.34
C LEU A 278 9.06 4.95 7.65
N ALA A 279 8.75 4.13 6.65
CA ALA A 279 8.57 2.69 6.83
C ALA A 279 9.88 1.96 7.18
N VAL A 280 10.99 2.33 6.56
CA VAL A 280 12.31 1.80 6.94
C VAL A 280 12.67 2.21 8.36
N GLN A 281 12.42 3.47 8.73
CA GLN A 281 12.65 3.97 10.09
C GLN A 281 11.80 3.22 11.12
N ALA A 282 10.51 3.02 10.83
CA ALA A 282 9.60 2.27 11.70
C ALA A 282 10.06 0.81 11.85
N ALA A 283 10.47 0.15 10.77
CA ALA A 283 11.00 -1.20 10.82
C ALA A 283 12.27 -1.29 11.70
N LEU A 284 13.19 -0.34 11.54
CA LEU A 284 14.40 -0.27 12.36
C LEU A 284 14.08 -0.06 13.85
N ASP A 285 13.17 0.84 14.16
CA ASP A 285 12.78 1.11 15.55
C ASP A 285 12.13 -0.11 16.20
N VAL A 286 11.28 -0.84 15.47
CA VAL A 286 10.72 -2.12 15.94
C VAL A 286 11.81 -3.16 16.17
N LEU A 287 12.76 -3.32 15.22
CA LEU A 287 13.88 -4.25 15.34
C LEU A 287 14.83 -3.91 16.50
N ASP A 288 14.95 -2.63 16.84
CA ASP A 288 15.74 -2.16 17.99
C ASP A 288 14.94 -2.23 19.32
N GLY A 289 13.73 -2.79 19.31
CA GLY A 289 12.87 -2.97 20.49
C GLY A 289 12.20 -1.68 20.98
N LYS A 290 12.14 -0.63 20.15
CA LYS A 290 11.45 0.62 20.47
C LYS A 290 9.96 0.49 20.15
N GLN A 291 9.15 1.29 20.85
CA GLN A 291 7.75 1.44 20.50
C GLN A 291 7.59 2.37 19.30
N VAL A 292 6.71 2.00 18.38
CA VAL A 292 6.32 2.81 17.21
C VAL A 292 4.84 3.13 17.27
N GLU A 293 4.44 4.25 16.69
CA GLU A 293 3.03 4.59 16.53
C GLU A 293 2.38 3.63 15.54
N LYS A 294 1.15 3.18 15.83
CA LYS A 294 0.41 2.26 14.96
C LYS A 294 0.05 2.87 13.61
N SER A 295 -0.06 4.18 13.54
CA SER A 295 -0.35 4.93 12.32
C SER A 295 0.65 6.08 12.24
N ILE A 296 1.41 6.12 11.15
CA ILE A 296 2.41 7.13 10.87
C ILE A 296 1.93 7.89 9.63
N PRO A 297 1.35 9.09 9.80
CA PRO A 297 0.75 9.81 8.69
C PRO A 297 1.83 10.44 7.79
N ALA A 298 1.64 10.32 6.48
CA ALA A 298 2.35 11.12 5.48
C ALA A 298 1.46 12.27 4.99
N GLU A 299 1.93 13.51 5.11
CA GLU A 299 1.12 14.68 4.77
C GLU A 299 0.68 14.68 3.31
N LEU A 300 -0.57 15.10 3.08
CA LEU A 300 -1.15 15.36 1.77
C LEU A 300 -1.08 16.84 1.42
N LYS A 301 -0.98 17.14 0.13
CA LYS A 301 -1.05 18.51 -0.38
C LYS A 301 -1.97 18.56 -1.58
N LEU A 302 -2.92 19.50 -1.59
CA LEU A 302 -3.66 19.78 -2.82
C LEU A 302 -2.75 20.58 -3.76
N VAL A 303 -2.45 20.01 -4.92
CA VAL A 303 -1.67 20.67 -5.95
C VAL A 303 -2.59 21.13 -7.08
N THR A 304 -2.54 22.42 -7.35
CA THR A 304 -3.29 23.11 -8.42
C THR A 304 -2.30 23.89 -9.27
N LYS A 305 -2.79 24.53 -10.34
CA LYS A 305 -1.94 25.38 -11.18
C LYS A 305 -1.23 26.51 -10.42
N GLU A 306 -1.81 26.95 -9.30
CA GLU A 306 -1.26 28.05 -8.50
C GLU A 306 0.01 27.67 -7.74
N ASN A 307 0.14 26.41 -7.33
CA ASN A 307 1.27 25.93 -6.52
C ASN A 307 2.11 24.83 -7.20
N ALA A 308 1.73 24.33 -8.38
CA ALA A 308 2.46 23.31 -9.14
C ALA A 308 3.85 23.75 -9.68
N ASN A 309 4.23 25.02 -9.52
CA ASN A 309 5.54 25.55 -9.92
C ASN A 309 6.50 25.79 -8.73
N ASN A 310 6.05 25.51 -7.51
CA ASN A 310 6.79 25.71 -6.26
C ASN A 310 7.22 24.37 -5.67
#